data_AF-A0A7X0NFL4-F1
#
_entry.id   AF-A0A7X0NFL4-F1
#
_cell.length_a   1.000
_cell.length_b   1.000
_cell.length_c   1.000
_cell.angle_alpha   90.00
_cell.angle_beta   90.00
_cell.angle_gamma   90.00
#
_symmetry.space_group_name_H-M   'P 1'
#
loop_
_entity.id
_entity.type
_entity.pdbx_description
1 polymer ?
#
loop_
_entity_poly.entity_id
_entity_poly.type
_entity_poly.pdbx_seq_one_letter_code
_entity_poly.pdbx_strand_id
1 'polypeptide(L)'
;MVSSSASTYSKRLLHLISWGHWFTFFNIVVAIILSLTYLVAEPLPETILGKLYLFFTWISHIGFLTFIAFLLIIFPITLIYPKTRLIRGVSSVFFTIGLLLLLLDAYVYSQLGYHLNASSSDQIIELIANLISHNSRLFWFIALLTTMVILSVELVVSNYAWKHLRDLQKTVFAKYFVLGLVFSFFFSHITHIWADANLEYDILRQDTVLPLSYPTTAKTLLTKYDLFNKADYFERKNSPLTFTKLAPQYPLLTQQCQMQHTQRSTYIVLNEEMLTEQQILQFSQRSGTGKANLAHHIDNALPNDALFNLFYGLPTIYKNQLVKKEKSPLIFQALEQNQLASFLHVISDESSPAQLPNWFNSLFNEVESHTNIGKFITNKTFDKKQAGLHVYYFKQKDRYQFELFIDALLLAQKASKDKDIILINSIGNQQPINRFAIKPGIFIHPEIKNKNINYLTSQFDISPTLLKHWFNCNLSSDMTINGTDFIALSHDRVIANTIDEGVMVFNKDKSVFIDQNSNFQSYSRQLQSPITVKSDFPLLIDGVNFIKRFSQNTSNDE
;
A
#
# COMPACT_ATOMS: atom_id res chain seq x y z
N MET A 1 -34.94 -48.15 38.63
CA MET A 1 -34.51 -46.87 39.24
C MET A 1 -33.02 -46.99 39.55
N VAL A 2 -32.15 -46.39 38.73
CA VAL A 2 -30.70 -46.31 39.02
C VAL A 2 -30.40 -44.83 39.21
N SER A 3 -30.13 -44.44 40.46
CA SER A 3 -29.92 -43.06 40.88
C SER A 3 -28.56 -42.55 40.39
N SER A 4 -28.60 -41.52 39.55
CA SER A 4 -27.48 -40.75 39.06
C SER A 4 -26.86 -39.88 40.18
N SER A 5 -25.89 -40.40 40.92
CA SER A 5 -25.02 -39.58 41.77
C SER A 5 -23.79 -39.11 40.97
N ALA A 6 -23.97 -38.14 40.07
CA ALA A 6 -22.84 -37.44 39.49
C ALA A 6 -22.04 -36.77 40.63
N SER A 7 -20.74 -37.08 40.72
CA SER A 7 -19.84 -36.53 41.74
C SER A 7 -19.83 -35.00 41.72
N THR A 8 -19.55 -34.35 42.85
CA THR A 8 -19.42 -32.88 42.97
C THR A 8 -18.45 -32.30 41.93
N TYR A 9 -17.42 -33.06 41.57
CA TYR A 9 -16.48 -32.76 40.49
C TYR A 9 -17.18 -32.67 39.11
N SER A 10 -17.97 -33.69 38.73
CA SER A 10 -18.69 -33.73 37.45
C SER A 10 -19.69 -32.58 37.31
N LYS A 11 -20.46 -32.27 38.36
CA LYS A 11 -21.41 -31.14 38.35
C LYS A 11 -20.71 -29.80 38.18
N ARG A 12 -19.57 -29.60 38.86
CA ARG A 12 -18.78 -28.36 38.76
C ARG A 12 -18.14 -28.21 37.38
N LEU A 13 -17.63 -29.32 36.84
CA LEU A 13 -17.03 -29.36 35.52
C LEU A 13 -18.03 -28.98 34.42
N LEU A 14 -19.21 -29.61 34.40
CA LEU A 14 -20.27 -29.30 33.43
C LEU A 14 -20.72 -27.83 33.51
N HIS A 15 -20.83 -27.29 34.73
CA HIS A 15 -21.19 -25.89 34.93
C HIS A 15 -20.10 -24.94 34.41
N LEU A 16 -18.82 -25.26 34.61
CA LEU A 16 -17.69 -24.49 34.09
C LEU A 16 -17.59 -24.56 32.56
N ILE A 17 -17.84 -25.72 31.96
CA ILE A 17 -17.88 -25.88 30.50
C ILE A 17 -19.01 -25.03 29.92
N SER A 18 -20.21 -25.07 30.51
CA SER A 18 -21.32 -24.24 30.06
C SER A 18 -21.01 -22.75 30.21
N TRP A 19 -20.39 -22.33 31.31
CA TRP A 19 -19.91 -20.96 31.48
C TRP A 19 -18.88 -20.58 30.41
N GLY A 20 -17.96 -21.49 30.12
CA GLY A 20 -16.93 -21.32 29.09
C GLY A 20 -17.53 -21.04 27.72
N HIS A 21 -18.53 -21.81 27.28
CA HIS A 21 -19.22 -21.55 26.01
C HIS A 21 -19.85 -20.15 25.93
N TRP A 22 -20.51 -19.70 27.01
CA TRP A 22 -21.08 -18.35 27.05
C TRP A 22 -20.02 -17.26 27.07
N PHE A 23 -18.96 -17.46 27.84
CA PHE A 23 -17.82 -16.54 27.87
C PHE A 23 -17.16 -16.41 26.48
N THR A 24 -16.97 -17.53 25.77
CA THR A 24 -16.47 -17.56 24.39
C THR A 24 -17.45 -16.92 23.42
N PHE A 25 -18.76 -17.15 23.55
CA PHE A 25 -19.78 -16.51 22.72
C PHE A 25 -19.70 -14.97 22.80
N PHE A 26 -19.58 -14.41 24.00
CA PHE A 26 -19.42 -12.96 24.15
C PHE A 26 -18.10 -12.47 23.55
N ASN A 27 -17.02 -13.22 23.75
CA ASN A 27 -15.72 -12.91 23.16
C ASN A 27 -15.74 -12.96 21.63
N ILE A 28 -16.52 -13.86 21.00
CA ILE A 28 -16.72 -13.87 19.55
C ILE A 28 -17.31 -12.54 19.08
N VAL A 29 -18.33 -12.03 19.78
CA VAL A 29 -18.95 -10.74 19.45
C VAL A 29 -17.94 -9.60 19.59
N VAL A 30 -17.17 -9.56 20.68
CA VAL A 30 -16.14 -8.53 20.90
C VAL A 30 -15.06 -8.61 19.82
N ALA A 31 -14.55 -9.79 19.51
CA ALA A 31 -13.52 -10.00 18.50
C ALA A 31 -14.01 -9.58 17.10
N ILE A 32 -15.26 -9.91 16.73
CA ILE A 32 -15.87 -9.45 15.48
C ILE A 32 -15.87 -7.92 15.42
N ILE A 33 -16.34 -7.24 16.48
CA ILE A 33 -16.35 -5.76 16.52
C ILE A 33 -14.94 -5.18 16.36
N LEU A 34 -13.96 -5.68 17.11
CA LEU A 34 -12.58 -5.18 17.03
C LEU A 34 -11.96 -5.43 15.65
N SER A 35 -12.28 -6.56 15.00
CA SER A 35 -11.77 -6.91 13.67
C SER A 35 -12.37 -6.10 12.52
N LEU A 36 -13.32 -5.20 12.76
CA LEU A 36 -13.79 -4.24 11.72
C LEU A 36 -12.64 -3.40 11.14
N THR A 37 -11.58 -3.18 11.92
CA THR A 37 -10.39 -2.45 11.49
C THR A 37 -9.72 -3.07 10.26
N TYR A 38 -9.75 -4.39 10.09
CA TYR A 38 -9.22 -5.05 8.88
C TYR A 38 -10.04 -4.68 7.64
N LEU A 39 -11.37 -4.60 7.78
CA LEU A 39 -12.28 -4.31 6.67
C LEU A 39 -12.19 -2.86 6.21
N VAL A 40 -11.85 -1.94 7.13
CA VAL A 40 -11.65 -0.52 6.81
C VAL A 40 -10.27 -0.26 6.20
N ALA A 41 -9.30 -1.16 6.42
CA ALA A 41 -7.94 -1.02 5.91
C ALA A 41 -7.79 -1.41 4.42
N GLU A 42 -8.84 -1.91 3.78
CA GLU A 42 -8.84 -2.40 2.41
C GLU A 42 -10.07 -1.90 1.61
N PRO A 43 -9.96 -1.71 0.29
CA PRO A 43 -11.08 -1.31 -0.54
C PRO A 43 -12.11 -2.44 -0.68
N LEU A 44 -13.40 -2.07 -0.61
CA LEU A 44 -14.51 -3.03 -0.72
C LEU A 44 -14.52 -3.76 -2.08
N PRO A 45 -14.90 -5.05 -2.12
CA PRO A 45 -15.17 -5.81 -3.34
C PRO A 45 -16.14 -5.10 -4.27
N GLU A 46 -15.93 -5.23 -5.58
CA GLU A 46 -16.78 -4.58 -6.57
C GLU A 46 -18.10 -5.35 -6.73
N THR A 47 -18.01 -6.68 -6.86
CA THR A 47 -19.14 -7.58 -7.06
C THR A 47 -19.95 -7.82 -5.78
N ILE A 48 -21.23 -8.13 -5.96
CA ILE A 48 -22.13 -8.54 -4.88
C ILE A 48 -21.62 -9.81 -4.21
N LEU A 49 -21.17 -10.79 -5.00
CA LEU A 49 -20.64 -12.04 -4.48
C LEU A 49 -19.37 -11.81 -3.63
N GLY A 50 -18.47 -10.93 -4.07
CA GLY A 50 -17.30 -10.53 -3.28
C GLY A 50 -17.68 -9.90 -1.94
N LYS A 51 -18.69 -9.02 -1.91
CA LYS A 51 -19.19 -8.40 -0.67
C LYS A 51 -19.83 -9.42 0.28
N LEU A 52 -20.61 -10.36 -0.26
CA LEU A 52 -21.18 -11.46 0.52
C LEU A 52 -20.09 -12.35 1.09
N TYR A 53 -19.11 -12.74 0.27
CA TYR A 53 -17.95 -13.51 0.72
C TYR A 53 -17.20 -12.79 1.84
N LEU A 54 -16.93 -11.48 1.71
CA LEU A 54 -16.28 -10.68 2.76
C LEU A 54 -17.02 -10.79 4.09
N PHE A 55 -18.34 -10.57 4.07
CA PHE A 55 -19.17 -10.64 5.27
C PHE A 55 -19.16 -12.03 5.91
N PHE A 56 -19.38 -13.08 5.12
CA PHE A 56 -19.43 -14.45 5.63
C PHE A 56 -18.07 -14.95 6.13
N THR A 57 -17.00 -14.70 5.37
CA THR A 57 -15.62 -15.03 5.77
C THR A 57 -15.22 -14.29 7.03
N TRP A 58 -15.45 -12.98 7.11
CA TRP A 58 -15.11 -12.16 8.28
C TRP A 58 -15.72 -12.69 9.57
N ILE A 59 -17.05 -12.83 9.61
CA ILE A 59 -17.75 -13.22 10.84
C ILE A 59 -17.42 -14.68 11.20
N SER A 60 -17.36 -15.59 10.22
CA SER A 60 -17.06 -17.00 10.48
C SER A 60 -15.62 -17.24 10.91
N HIS A 61 -14.64 -16.61 10.27
CA HIS A 61 -13.23 -16.80 10.55
C HIS A 61 -12.86 -16.26 11.94
N ILE A 62 -13.29 -15.04 12.27
CA ILE A 62 -13.05 -14.46 13.59
C ILE A 62 -13.79 -15.26 14.67
N GLY A 63 -15.01 -15.72 14.38
CA GLY A 63 -15.74 -16.63 15.26
C GLY A 63 -15.00 -17.96 15.50
N PHE A 64 -14.47 -18.57 14.45
CA PHE A 64 -13.69 -19.80 14.51
C PHE A 64 -12.39 -19.62 15.30
N LEU A 65 -11.61 -18.57 15.01
CA LEU A 65 -10.36 -18.24 15.71
C LEU A 65 -10.58 -18.06 17.22
N THR A 66 -11.65 -17.35 17.59
CA THR A 66 -12.01 -17.13 18.99
C THR A 66 -12.46 -18.43 19.66
N PHE A 67 -13.22 -19.26 18.95
CA PHE A 67 -13.70 -20.55 19.46
C PHE A 67 -12.58 -21.58 19.62
N ILE A 68 -11.65 -21.68 18.67
CA ILE A 68 -10.54 -22.62 18.73
C ILE A 68 -9.56 -22.28 19.87
N ALA A 69 -9.38 -20.99 20.19
CA ALA A 69 -8.61 -20.56 21.36
C ALA A 69 -9.21 -21.10 22.67
N PHE A 70 -10.55 -21.10 22.80
CA PHE A 70 -11.22 -21.74 23.93
C PHE A 70 -10.98 -23.26 23.95
N LEU A 71 -11.15 -23.93 22.81
CA LEU A 71 -11.02 -25.40 22.71
C LEU A 71 -9.59 -25.89 23.02
N LEU A 72 -8.56 -25.17 22.58
CA LEU A 72 -7.17 -25.59 22.72
C LEU A 72 -6.56 -25.19 24.07
N ILE A 73 -7.05 -24.11 24.70
CA ILE A 73 -6.44 -23.57 25.92
C ILE A 73 -7.36 -23.74 27.12
N ILE A 74 -8.54 -23.10 27.09
CA ILE A 74 -9.40 -23.02 28.28
C ILE A 74 -10.07 -24.36 28.60
N PHE A 75 -10.49 -25.11 27.58
CA PHE A 75 -11.16 -26.40 27.76
C PHE A 75 -10.24 -27.44 28.43
N PRO A 76 -8.99 -27.68 27.98
CA PRO A 76 -8.05 -28.57 28.66
C PRO A 76 -7.74 -28.14 30.11
N ILE A 77 -7.52 -26.85 30.36
CA ILE A 77 -7.25 -26.35 31.73
C ILE A 77 -8.47 -26.62 32.63
N THR A 78 -9.69 -26.47 32.09
CA THR A 78 -10.94 -26.75 32.81
C THR A 78 -11.08 -28.23 33.16
N LEU A 79 -10.63 -29.15 32.29
CA LEU A 79 -10.61 -30.59 32.57
C LEU A 79 -9.60 -30.95 33.67
N ILE A 80 -8.40 -30.38 33.63
CA ILE A 80 -7.33 -30.72 34.58
C ILE A 80 -7.57 -30.07 35.96
N TYR A 81 -7.95 -28.79 36.00
CA TYR A 81 -8.09 -28.01 37.24
C TYR A 81 -9.40 -27.20 37.29
N PRO A 82 -10.57 -27.82 37.58
CA PRO A 82 -11.89 -27.16 37.58
C PRO A 82 -12.13 -26.27 38.82
N LYS A 83 -11.22 -25.32 39.10
CA LYS A 83 -11.36 -24.30 40.14
C LYS A 83 -11.96 -23.03 39.53
N THR A 84 -13.22 -22.76 39.88
CA THR A 84 -14.03 -21.65 39.33
C THR A 84 -13.33 -20.29 39.26
N ARG A 85 -12.77 -19.79 40.36
CA ARG A 85 -12.12 -18.47 40.38
C ARG A 85 -10.87 -18.45 39.50
N LEU A 86 -10.11 -19.54 39.49
CA LEU A 86 -8.92 -19.70 38.66
C LEU A 86 -9.29 -19.71 37.18
N ILE A 87 -10.20 -20.60 36.76
CA ILE A 87 -10.61 -20.72 35.35
C ILE A 87 -11.15 -19.38 34.83
N ARG A 88 -11.99 -18.69 35.61
CA ARG A 88 -12.53 -17.39 35.23
C ARG A 88 -11.47 -16.32 35.07
N GLY A 89 -10.54 -16.19 36.02
CA GLY A 89 -9.45 -15.21 35.95
C GLY A 89 -8.47 -15.51 34.82
N VAL A 90 -8.06 -16.78 34.69
CA VAL A 90 -7.15 -17.25 33.63
C VAL A 90 -7.77 -17.04 32.26
N SER A 91 -9.06 -17.37 32.07
CA SER A 91 -9.75 -17.14 30.80
C SER A 91 -9.81 -15.66 30.44
N SER A 92 -10.16 -14.78 31.40
CA SER A 92 -10.19 -13.33 31.17
C SER A 92 -8.81 -12.78 30.77
N VAL A 93 -7.72 -13.24 31.40
CA VAL A 93 -6.36 -12.82 31.04
C VAL A 93 -5.97 -13.32 29.64
N PHE A 94 -6.22 -14.60 29.33
CA PHE A 94 -5.87 -15.15 28.01
C PHE A 94 -6.64 -14.48 26.87
N PHE A 95 -7.95 -14.25 27.03
CA PHE A 95 -8.73 -13.54 26.02
C PHE A 95 -8.34 -12.06 25.93
N THR A 96 -7.98 -11.41 27.04
CA THR A 96 -7.39 -10.04 26.99
C THR A 96 -6.14 -10.01 26.12
N ILE A 97 -5.22 -10.96 26.31
CA ILE A 97 -4.00 -11.08 25.48
C ILE A 97 -4.37 -11.35 24.02
N GLY A 98 -5.31 -12.26 23.75
CA GLY A 98 -5.76 -12.57 22.39
C GLY A 98 -6.37 -11.38 21.67
N LEU A 99 -7.22 -10.59 22.33
CA LEU A 99 -7.82 -9.38 21.76
C LEU A 99 -6.78 -8.26 21.56
N LEU A 100 -5.82 -8.11 22.47
CA LEU A 100 -4.69 -7.19 22.29
C LEU A 100 -3.82 -7.59 21.09
N LEU A 101 -3.55 -8.88 20.91
CA LEU A 101 -2.83 -9.39 19.74
C LEU A 101 -3.62 -9.15 18.44
N LEU A 102 -4.95 -9.36 18.46
CA LEU A 102 -5.81 -9.09 17.31
C LEU A 102 -5.80 -7.60 16.91
N LEU A 103 -5.79 -6.69 17.89
CA LEU A 103 -5.69 -5.25 17.66
C LEU A 103 -4.31 -4.83 17.17
N LEU A 104 -3.25 -5.38 17.76
CA LEU A 104 -1.88 -5.14 17.32
C LEU A 104 -1.69 -5.60 15.87
N ASP A 105 -2.18 -6.80 15.55
CA ASP A 105 -2.12 -7.34 14.19
C ASP A 105 -2.91 -6.46 13.21
N ALA A 106 -4.11 -6.00 13.58
CA ALA A 106 -4.88 -5.09 12.74
C ALA A 106 -4.16 -3.77 12.47
N TYR A 107 -3.52 -3.23 13.50
CA TYR A 107 -2.71 -2.02 13.36
C TYR A 107 -1.51 -2.27 12.43
N VAL A 108 -0.74 -3.33 12.67
CA VAL A 108 0.41 -3.71 11.83
C VAL A 108 -0.03 -3.93 10.38
N TYR A 109 -1.11 -4.67 10.16
CA TYR A 109 -1.67 -4.92 8.82
C TYR A 109 -2.07 -3.62 8.12
N SER A 110 -2.70 -2.69 8.84
CA SER A 110 -3.10 -1.39 8.28
C SER A 110 -1.92 -0.54 7.83
N GLN A 111 -0.76 -0.66 8.50
CA GLN A 111 0.44 0.13 8.19
C GLN A 111 1.33 -0.58 7.16
N LEU A 112 1.53 -1.89 7.31
CA LEU A 112 2.57 -2.63 6.57
C LEU A 112 2.00 -3.51 5.44
N GLY A 113 0.73 -3.93 5.51
CA GLY A 113 0.09 -4.80 4.52
C GLY A 113 0.41 -6.30 4.65
N TYR A 114 0.94 -6.71 5.82
CA TYR A 114 1.10 -8.10 6.23
C TYR A 114 0.82 -8.26 7.74
N HIS A 115 0.43 -9.47 8.13
CA HIS A 115 0.07 -9.83 9.50
C HIS A 115 1.31 -10.15 10.36
N LEU A 116 1.10 -10.30 11.68
CA LEU A 116 2.12 -10.74 12.62
C LEU A 116 2.68 -12.12 12.22
N ASN A 117 3.99 -12.17 11.96
CA ASN A 117 4.72 -13.41 11.65
C ASN A 117 6.14 -13.34 12.24
N ALA A 118 6.74 -14.50 12.50
CA ALA A 118 8.12 -14.60 12.98
C ALA A 118 9.13 -14.02 11.98
N SER A 119 8.89 -14.16 10.67
CA SER A 119 9.76 -13.59 9.64
C SER A 119 9.60 -12.08 9.46
N SER A 120 8.59 -11.47 10.10
CA SER A 120 8.31 -10.04 10.01
C SER A 120 8.49 -9.32 11.35
N SER A 121 9.12 -9.98 12.35
CA SER A 121 9.24 -9.47 13.71
C SER A 121 10.03 -8.17 13.77
N ASP A 122 11.10 -8.07 12.98
CA ASP A 122 11.98 -6.90 12.98
C ASP A 122 11.21 -5.67 12.49
N GLN A 123 10.39 -5.81 11.45
CA GLN A 123 9.58 -4.74 10.87
C GLN A 123 8.55 -4.24 11.88
N ILE A 124 7.90 -5.17 12.60
CA ILE A 124 6.92 -4.85 13.62
C ILE A 124 7.58 -4.15 14.80
N ILE A 125 8.75 -4.63 15.25
CA ILE A 125 9.51 -4.01 16.34
C ILE A 125 9.94 -2.61 15.95
N GLU A 126 10.42 -2.39 14.72
CA GLU A 126 10.81 -1.07 14.24
C GLU A 126 9.62 -0.11 14.16
N LEU A 127 8.47 -0.56 13.62
CA LEU A 127 7.24 0.23 13.60
C LEU A 127 6.83 0.68 15.02
N ILE A 128 6.86 -0.25 15.98
CA ILE A 128 6.54 0.06 17.38
C ILE A 128 7.60 0.99 17.99
N ALA A 129 8.89 0.78 17.72
CA ALA A 129 9.98 1.61 18.21
C ALA A 129 9.85 3.05 17.69
N ASN A 130 9.46 3.24 16.42
CA ASN A 130 9.20 4.54 15.83
C ASN A 130 8.01 5.25 16.48
N LEU A 131 6.94 4.53 16.84
CA LEU A 131 5.83 5.11 17.60
C LEU A 131 6.25 5.56 19.00
N ILE A 132 7.07 4.75 19.68
CA ILE A 132 7.62 5.07 21.01
C ILE A 132 8.56 6.28 20.92
N SER A 133 9.43 6.34 19.91
CA SER A 133 10.39 7.45 19.75
C SER A 133 9.68 8.77 19.43
N HIS A 134 8.60 8.73 18.65
CA HIS A 134 7.82 9.91 18.30
C HIS A 134 7.09 10.52 19.51
N ASN A 135 6.39 9.69 20.30
CA ASN A 135 5.72 10.17 21.53
C ASN A 135 5.52 9.05 22.58
N SER A 136 6.60 8.71 23.29
CA SER A 136 6.63 7.62 24.27
C SER A 136 5.55 7.70 25.35
N ARG A 137 5.29 8.88 25.91
CA ARG A 137 4.28 9.04 26.97
C ARG A 137 2.87 8.73 26.47
N LEU A 138 2.53 9.26 25.29
CA LEU A 138 1.23 9.01 24.67
C LEU A 138 1.07 7.53 24.31
N PHE A 139 2.11 6.92 23.73
CA PHE A 139 2.12 5.51 23.39
C PHE A 139 1.81 4.62 24.60
N TRP A 140 2.58 4.75 25.69
CA TRP A 140 2.39 3.94 26.89
C TRP A 140 1.04 4.21 27.57
N PHE A 141 0.56 5.46 27.56
CA PHE A 141 -0.76 5.81 28.07
C PHE A 141 -1.87 5.10 27.29
N ILE A 142 -1.85 5.15 25.96
CA ILE A 142 -2.85 4.48 25.10
C ILE A 142 -2.76 2.96 25.29
N ALA A 143 -1.57 2.38 25.31
CA ALA A 143 -1.39 0.94 25.49
C ALA A 143 -1.92 0.45 26.85
N LEU A 144 -1.61 1.17 27.94
CA LEU A 144 -2.11 0.85 29.27
C LEU A 144 -3.63 1.01 29.36
N LEU A 145 -4.17 2.12 28.85
CA LEU A 145 -5.60 2.40 28.87
C LEU A 145 -6.36 1.32 28.09
N THR A 146 -5.90 0.98 26.88
CA THR A 146 -6.50 -0.06 26.03
C THR A 146 -6.49 -1.41 26.74
N THR A 147 -5.36 -1.78 27.34
CA THR A 147 -5.23 -3.03 28.11
C THR A 147 -6.21 -3.06 29.29
N MET A 148 -6.33 -1.96 30.05
CA MET A 148 -7.24 -1.88 31.19
C MET A 148 -8.71 -1.93 30.77
N VAL A 149 -9.08 -1.29 29.66
CA VAL A 149 -10.43 -1.34 29.11
C VAL A 149 -10.78 -2.76 28.69
N ILE A 150 -9.93 -3.43 27.91
CA ILE A 150 -10.18 -4.81 27.45
C ILE A 150 -10.26 -5.76 28.65
N LEU A 151 -9.30 -5.69 29.58
CA LEU A 151 -9.33 -6.53 30.78
C LEU A 151 -10.60 -6.31 31.61
N SER A 152 -11.05 -5.06 31.73
CA SER A 152 -12.30 -4.73 32.45
C SER A 152 -13.51 -5.34 31.75
N VAL A 153 -13.59 -5.26 30.42
CA VAL A 153 -14.64 -5.93 29.63
C VAL A 153 -14.60 -7.44 29.86
N GLU A 154 -13.42 -8.07 29.79
CA GLU A 154 -13.28 -9.51 30.02
C GLU A 154 -13.72 -9.95 31.42
N LEU A 155 -13.38 -9.17 32.45
CA LEU A 155 -13.80 -9.45 33.82
C LEU A 155 -15.32 -9.26 34.01
N VAL A 156 -15.89 -8.22 33.40
CA VAL A 156 -17.34 -7.96 33.43
C VAL A 156 -18.10 -9.07 32.73
N VAL A 157 -17.70 -9.44 31.51
CA VAL A 157 -18.30 -10.53 30.73
C VAL A 157 -18.18 -11.87 31.46
N SER A 158 -16.99 -12.18 31.98
CA SER A 158 -16.74 -13.39 32.79
C SER A 158 -17.66 -13.47 34.00
N ASN A 159 -17.83 -12.35 34.71
CA ASN A 159 -18.70 -12.28 35.88
C ASN A 159 -20.19 -12.31 35.53
N TYR A 160 -20.59 -11.64 34.46
CA TYR A 160 -21.95 -11.65 33.96
C TYR A 160 -22.39 -13.05 33.54
N ALA A 161 -21.57 -13.73 32.73
CA ALA A 161 -21.82 -15.11 32.28
C ALA A 161 -21.93 -16.08 33.46
N TRP A 162 -21.16 -15.86 34.53
CA TRP A 162 -21.23 -16.70 35.73
C TRP A 162 -22.51 -16.46 36.54
N LYS A 163 -22.85 -15.19 36.81
CA LYS A 163 -24.01 -14.84 37.62
C LYS A 163 -25.33 -15.23 36.95
N HIS A 164 -25.41 -15.11 35.63
CA HIS A 164 -26.64 -15.33 34.86
C HIS A 164 -26.64 -16.63 34.06
N LEU A 165 -25.79 -17.61 34.41
CA LEU A 165 -25.63 -18.82 33.60
C LEU A 165 -26.94 -19.56 33.35
N ARG A 166 -27.83 -19.62 34.36
CA ARG A 166 -29.13 -20.29 34.25
C ARG A 166 -30.07 -19.61 33.26
N ASP A 167 -30.03 -18.29 33.19
CA ASP A 167 -30.87 -17.52 32.28
C ASP A 167 -30.31 -17.58 30.87
N LEU A 168 -28.99 -17.47 30.74
CA LEU A 168 -28.27 -17.65 29.47
C LEU A 168 -28.56 -19.02 28.86
N GLN A 169 -28.52 -20.11 29.63
CA GLN A 169 -28.86 -21.46 29.15
C GLN A 169 -30.28 -21.59 28.56
N LYS A 170 -31.22 -20.70 28.92
CA LYS A 170 -32.58 -20.67 28.36
C LYS A 170 -32.68 -19.83 27.08
N THR A 171 -31.67 -19.04 26.75
CA THR A 171 -31.72 -18.16 25.58
C THR A 171 -31.59 -18.95 24.29
N VAL A 172 -32.65 -18.90 23.47
CA VAL A 172 -32.72 -19.66 22.21
C VAL A 172 -31.98 -18.93 21.07
N PHE A 173 -31.89 -17.59 21.12
CA PHE A 173 -31.26 -16.78 20.06
C PHE A 173 -29.80 -17.17 19.79
N ALA A 174 -29.01 -17.47 20.83
CA ALA A 174 -27.61 -17.85 20.66
C ALA A 174 -27.43 -19.11 19.79
N LYS A 175 -28.40 -20.05 19.82
CA LYS A 175 -28.40 -21.22 18.94
C LYS A 175 -28.49 -20.81 17.47
N TYR A 176 -29.36 -19.85 17.12
CA TYR A 176 -29.50 -19.37 15.76
C TYR A 176 -28.29 -18.55 15.31
N PHE A 177 -27.70 -17.77 16.21
CA PHE A 177 -26.45 -17.06 15.92
C PHE A 177 -25.31 -18.03 15.60
N VAL A 178 -25.11 -19.06 16.43
CA VAL A 178 -24.09 -20.10 16.19
C VAL A 178 -24.38 -20.87 14.90
N LEU A 179 -25.64 -21.20 14.62
CA LEU A 179 -26.01 -21.82 13.34
C LEU A 179 -25.66 -20.92 12.15
N GLY A 180 -25.88 -19.61 12.28
CA GLY A 180 -25.44 -18.60 11.33
C GLY A 180 -23.93 -18.63 11.12
N LEU A 181 -23.12 -18.62 12.18
CA LEU A 181 -21.65 -18.72 12.08
C LEU A 181 -21.19 -20.00 11.36
N VAL A 182 -21.80 -21.14 11.69
CA VAL A 182 -21.46 -22.42 11.05
C VAL A 182 -21.84 -22.40 9.57
N PHE A 183 -23.02 -21.88 9.23
CA PHE A 183 -23.40 -21.68 7.84
C PHE A 183 -22.41 -20.77 7.11
N SER A 184 -22.07 -19.62 7.71
CA SER A 184 -21.10 -18.66 7.19
C SER A 184 -19.74 -19.31 6.91
N PHE A 185 -19.28 -20.19 7.80
CA PHE A 185 -18.03 -20.94 7.64
C PHE A 185 -18.07 -21.88 6.43
N PHE A 186 -19.13 -22.68 6.28
CA PHE A 186 -19.23 -23.55 5.10
C PHE A 186 -19.42 -22.75 3.81
N PHE A 187 -20.23 -21.68 3.85
CA PHE A 187 -20.43 -20.80 2.71
C PHE A 187 -19.12 -20.18 2.23
N SER A 188 -18.30 -19.63 3.15
CA SER A 188 -17.01 -19.04 2.80
C SER A 188 -16.08 -20.07 2.15
N HIS A 189 -15.87 -21.22 2.80
CA HIS A 189 -14.95 -22.23 2.28
C HIS A 189 -15.41 -22.84 0.94
N ILE A 190 -16.71 -23.10 0.75
CA ILE A 190 -17.25 -23.61 -0.53
C ILE A 190 -17.10 -22.57 -1.64
N THR A 191 -17.46 -21.31 -1.35
CA THR A 191 -17.32 -20.20 -2.29
C THR A 191 -15.86 -20.00 -2.69
N HIS A 192 -14.94 -20.11 -1.73
CA HIS A 192 -13.51 -20.02 -1.99
C HIS A 192 -12.98 -21.18 -2.85
N ILE A 193 -13.43 -22.42 -2.62
CA ILE A 193 -13.05 -23.57 -3.48
C ILE A 193 -13.41 -23.30 -4.94
N TRP A 194 -14.62 -22.80 -5.18
CA TRP A 194 -15.07 -22.43 -6.52
C TRP A 194 -14.25 -21.27 -7.10
N ALA A 195 -14.00 -20.23 -6.30
CA ALA A 195 -13.24 -19.06 -6.72
C ALA A 195 -11.78 -19.40 -7.09
N ASP A 196 -11.12 -20.24 -6.29
CA ASP A 196 -9.75 -20.70 -6.53
C ASP A 196 -9.63 -21.57 -7.79
N ALA A 197 -10.66 -22.35 -8.12
CA ALA A 197 -10.71 -23.14 -9.34
C ALA A 197 -10.93 -22.28 -10.60
N ASN A 198 -11.72 -21.21 -10.47
CA ASN A 198 -12.09 -20.33 -11.59
C ASN A 198 -11.25 -19.04 -11.70
N LEU A 199 -10.32 -18.81 -10.77
CA LEU A 199 -9.51 -17.57 -10.68
C LEU A 199 -10.37 -16.32 -10.45
N GLU A 200 -11.39 -16.41 -9.61
CA GLU A 200 -12.32 -15.32 -9.32
C GLU A 200 -11.70 -14.29 -8.38
N TYR A 201 -11.14 -13.26 -9.00
CA TYR A 201 -10.27 -12.27 -8.36
C TYR A 201 -10.94 -11.56 -7.17
N ASP A 202 -12.22 -11.21 -7.29
CA ASP A 202 -12.96 -10.46 -6.27
C ASP A 202 -13.11 -11.20 -4.93
N ILE A 203 -13.02 -12.53 -4.96
CA ILE A 203 -13.00 -13.39 -3.77
C ILE A 203 -11.55 -13.62 -3.32
N LEU A 204 -10.67 -14.00 -4.25
CA LEU A 204 -9.28 -14.35 -3.96
C LEU A 204 -8.49 -13.18 -3.35
N ARG A 205 -8.79 -11.94 -3.73
CA ARG A 205 -8.16 -10.73 -3.16
C ARG A 205 -8.36 -10.53 -1.67
N GLN A 206 -9.29 -11.27 -1.08
CA GLN A 206 -9.61 -11.16 0.34
C GLN A 206 -8.82 -12.18 1.20
N ASP A 207 -8.06 -13.09 0.59
CA ASP A 207 -7.31 -14.17 1.26
C ASP A 207 -6.33 -13.68 2.33
N THR A 208 -5.81 -12.47 2.15
CA THR A 208 -4.76 -11.88 2.99
C THR A 208 -5.28 -10.77 3.89
N VAL A 209 -6.62 -10.61 4.01
CA VAL A 209 -7.23 -9.53 4.81
C VAL A 209 -7.30 -9.87 6.30
N LEU A 210 -7.55 -11.14 6.63
CA LEU A 210 -7.75 -11.59 8.01
C LEU A 210 -6.53 -12.38 8.51
N PRO A 211 -6.13 -12.21 9.78
CA PRO A 211 -4.97 -12.89 10.33
C PRO A 211 -5.22 -14.39 10.40
N LEU A 212 -4.16 -15.18 10.18
CA LEU A 212 -4.19 -16.64 10.24
C LEU A 212 -5.26 -17.28 9.34
N SER A 213 -5.63 -16.60 8.24
CA SER A 213 -6.59 -17.10 7.26
C SER A 213 -5.92 -18.03 6.25
N TYR A 214 -6.49 -19.23 6.10
CA TYR A 214 -6.11 -20.20 5.07
C TYR A 214 -7.37 -20.77 4.43
N PRO A 215 -8.01 -20.02 3.51
CA PRO A 215 -9.21 -20.48 2.84
C PRO A 215 -8.98 -21.79 2.08
N THR A 216 -10.00 -22.65 2.02
CA THR A 216 -9.86 -24.02 1.49
C THR A 216 -9.71 -24.03 -0.02
N THR A 217 -8.78 -24.84 -0.52
CA THR A 217 -8.67 -25.16 -1.95
C THR A 217 -8.90 -26.66 -2.14
N ALA A 218 -9.40 -27.06 -3.31
CA ALA A 218 -9.70 -28.46 -3.61
C ALA A 218 -9.18 -28.92 -4.98
N LYS A 219 -8.18 -28.24 -5.55
CA LYS A 219 -7.67 -28.52 -6.92
C LYS A 219 -7.26 -29.98 -7.14
N THR A 220 -6.63 -30.62 -6.15
CA THR A 220 -6.26 -32.04 -6.23
C THR A 220 -7.47 -32.96 -6.31
N LEU A 221 -8.50 -32.69 -5.50
CA LEU A 221 -9.77 -33.41 -5.49
C LEU A 221 -10.54 -33.17 -6.80
N LEU A 222 -10.65 -31.92 -7.25
CA LEU A 222 -11.35 -31.56 -8.49
C LEU A 222 -10.64 -32.17 -9.71
N THR A 223 -9.30 -32.18 -9.74
CA THR A 223 -8.54 -32.86 -10.80
C THR A 223 -8.85 -34.36 -10.81
N LYS A 224 -8.89 -35.01 -9.63
CA LYS A 224 -9.13 -36.45 -9.52
C LYS A 224 -10.47 -36.88 -10.12
N TYR A 225 -11.48 -36.00 -10.08
CA TYR A 225 -12.81 -36.26 -10.63
C TYR A 225 -13.04 -35.58 -11.99
N ASP A 226 -11.98 -35.17 -12.69
CA ASP A 226 -12.04 -34.49 -13.99
C ASP A 226 -12.89 -33.20 -14.00
N LEU A 227 -13.02 -32.55 -12.84
CA LEU A 227 -13.70 -31.27 -12.67
C LEU A 227 -12.74 -30.06 -12.74
N PHE A 228 -11.46 -30.27 -13.06
CA PHE A 228 -10.44 -29.22 -13.12
C PHE A 228 -9.37 -29.49 -14.20
N ASN A 229 -9.27 -28.59 -15.18
CA ASN A 229 -8.22 -28.63 -16.20
C ASN A 229 -6.99 -27.83 -15.76
N LYS A 230 -5.89 -28.53 -15.48
CA LYS A 230 -4.63 -27.92 -15.02
C LYS A 230 -3.97 -27.03 -16.07
N ALA A 231 -3.93 -27.46 -17.33
CA ALA A 231 -3.22 -26.73 -18.38
C ALA A 231 -3.89 -25.38 -18.66
N ASP A 232 -5.22 -25.42 -18.83
CA ASP A 232 -6.08 -24.26 -18.99
C ASP A 232 -6.03 -23.33 -17.76
N TYR A 233 -6.00 -23.89 -16.54
CA TYR A 233 -5.79 -23.09 -15.33
C TYR A 233 -4.45 -22.33 -15.34
N PHE A 234 -3.33 -22.99 -15.66
CA PHE A 234 -2.02 -22.32 -15.70
C PHE A 234 -1.94 -21.30 -16.83
N GLU A 235 -2.55 -21.57 -17.99
CA GLU A 235 -2.66 -20.62 -19.08
C GLU A 235 -3.43 -19.36 -18.64
N ARG A 236 -4.63 -19.51 -18.06
CA ARG A 236 -5.39 -18.38 -17.52
C ARG A 236 -4.68 -17.64 -16.39
N LYS A 237 -3.95 -18.36 -15.54
CA LYS A 237 -3.19 -17.76 -14.43
C LYS A 237 -2.04 -16.88 -14.93
N ASN A 238 -1.39 -17.29 -16.02
CA ASN A 238 -0.20 -16.63 -16.56
C ASN A 238 -0.54 -15.63 -17.68
N SER A 239 -1.69 -15.76 -18.33
CA SER A 239 -2.16 -14.84 -19.37
C SER A 239 -2.21 -13.37 -18.92
N PRO A 240 -2.63 -13.03 -17.68
CA PRO A 240 -2.51 -11.66 -17.15
C PRO A 240 -1.08 -11.09 -17.23
N LEU A 241 -0.06 -11.92 -17.01
CA LEU A 241 1.37 -11.53 -17.06
C LEU A 241 1.90 -11.39 -18.47
N THR A 242 1.14 -11.87 -19.45
CA THR A 242 1.47 -11.73 -20.86
C THR A 242 0.94 -10.38 -21.34
N PHE A 243 1.86 -9.45 -21.56
CA PHE A 243 1.54 -8.12 -22.08
C PHE A 243 1.74 -8.09 -23.59
N THR A 244 0.83 -8.75 -24.32
CA THR A 244 0.90 -8.88 -25.79
C THR A 244 0.16 -7.79 -26.56
N LYS A 245 -0.62 -6.94 -25.87
CA LYS A 245 -1.40 -5.90 -26.54
C LYS A 245 -0.50 -4.72 -26.95
N LEU A 246 -0.72 -4.23 -28.17
CA LEU A 246 -0.17 -2.97 -28.64
C LEU A 246 -0.58 -1.85 -27.67
N ALA A 247 0.35 -0.94 -27.39
CA ALA A 247 0.08 0.27 -26.65
C ALA A 247 -1.02 1.04 -27.42
N PRO A 248 -2.12 1.41 -26.75
CA PRO A 248 -3.14 2.23 -27.37
C PRO A 248 -2.58 3.63 -27.68
N GLN A 249 -3.40 4.46 -28.32
CA GLN A 249 -3.01 5.83 -28.58
C GLN A 249 -2.80 6.60 -27.27
N TYR A 250 -1.63 7.24 -27.12
CA TYR A 250 -1.37 8.15 -26.00
C TYR A 250 -2.30 9.37 -26.08
N PRO A 251 -2.90 9.81 -24.96
CA PRO A 251 -3.90 10.87 -24.96
C PRO A 251 -3.36 12.19 -25.51
N LEU A 252 -4.24 12.91 -26.19
CA LEU A 252 -4.02 14.28 -26.62
C LEU A 252 -4.77 15.21 -25.69
N LEU A 253 -4.13 16.31 -25.30
CA LEU A 253 -4.70 17.34 -24.46
C LEU A 253 -5.72 18.15 -25.28
N THR A 254 -6.98 17.75 -25.28
CA THR A 254 -8.05 18.42 -26.05
C THR A 254 -8.66 19.62 -25.31
N GLN A 255 -8.53 19.65 -23.98
CA GLN A 255 -9.05 20.72 -23.13
C GLN A 255 -8.03 21.86 -23.04
N GLN A 256 -8.52 23.10 -22.97
CA GLN A 256 -7.66 24.25 -22.70
C GLN A 256 -7.21 24.25 -21.24
N CYS A 257 -5.98 23.83 -20.98
CA CYS A 257 -5.35 24.00 -19.67
C CYS A 257 -4.85 25.44 -19.55
N GLN A 258 -5.45 26.23 -18.64
CA GLN A 258 -5.08 27.63 -18.43
C GLN A 258 -4.36 27.80 -17.09
N MET A 259 -3.14 28.34 -17.16
CA MET A 259 -2.38 28.71 -15.97
C MET A 259 -3.05 29.89 -15.27
N GLN A 260 -3.10 29.84 -13.93
CA GLN A 260 -3.54 31.00 -13.13
C GLN A 260 -2.50 32.13 -13.15
N HIS A 261 -1.21 31.80 -13.27
CA HIS A 261 -0.10 32.74 -13.24
C HIS A 261 0.86 32.49 -14.41
N THR A 262 0.84 33.36 -15.43
CA THR A 262 1.58 33.18 -16.69
C THR A 262 3.10 33.33 -16.57
N GLN A 263 3.61 33.82 -15.43
CA GLN A 263 5.05 34.00 -15.19
C GLN A 263 5.67 32.89 -14.32
N ARG A 264 4.88 31.92 -13.82
CA ARG A 264 5.36 30.90 -12.90
C ARG A 264 6.09 29.77 -13.64
N SER A 265 7.32 29.51 -13.24
CA SER A 265 8.14 28.38 -13.72
C SER A 265 7.94 27.14 -12.86
N THR A 266 8.29 25.99 -13.44
CA THR A 266 8.43 24.73 -12.69
C THR A 266 9.87 24.23 -12.79
N TYR A 267 10.47 23.98 -11.63
CA TYR A 267 11.79 23.37 -11.49
C TYR A 267 11.65 21.92 -11.07
N ILE A 268 12.10 20.98 -11.89
CA ILE A 268 12.21 19.57 -11.52
C ILE A 268 13.69 19.25 -11.32
N VAL A 269 14.08 18.91 -10.11
CA VAL A 269 15.45 18.52 -9.76
C VAL A 269 15.48 17.03 -9.50
N LEU A 270 16.21 16.30 -10.36
CA LEU A 270 16.32 14.85 -10.34
C LEU A 270 17.75 14.46 -9.97
N ASN A 271 17.92 13.61 -8.96
CA ASN A 271 19.21 13.06 -8.56
C ASN A 271 19.28 11.55 -8.80
N GLU A 272 20.33 11.05 -9.45
CA GLU A 272 20.51 9.58 -9.56
C GLU A 272 20.79 8.93 -8.19
N GLU A 273 21.44 9.66 -7.27
CA GLU A 273 21.59 9.16 -5.90
C GLU A 273 20.28 9.27 -5.10
N MET A 274 20.04 8.27 -4.25
CA MET A 274 18.85 8.24 -3.39
C MET A 274 18.90 9.33 -2.33
N LEU A 275 17.85 10.15 -2.29
CA LEU A 275 17.62 11.13 -1.25
C LEU A 275 17.25 10.42 0.06
N THR A 276 17.72 10.98 1.16
CA THR A 276 17.42 10.51 2.52
C THR A 276 16.29 11.33 3.14
N GLU A 277 15.58 10.75 4.12
CA GLU A 277 14.56 11.49 4.86
C GLU A 277 15.12 12.74 5.54
N GLN A 278 16.36 12.69 6.03
CA GLN A 278 17.03 13.82 6.64
C GLN A 278 17.22 14.98 5.65
N GLN A 279 17.63 14.69 4.40
CA GLN A 279 17.74 15.70 3.36
C GLN A 279 16.37 16.31 3.04
N ILE A 280 15.33 15.49 2.88
CA ILE A 280 13.97 15.98 2.65
C ILE A 280 13.49 16.87 3.80
N LEU A 281 13.75 16.50 5.06
CA LEU A 281 13.44 17.33 6.22
C LEU A 281 14.17 18.68 6.18
N GLN A 282 15.46 18.70 5.81
CA GLN A 282 16.24 19.92 5.67
C GLN A 282 15.68 20.83 4.56
N PHE A 283 15.42 20.28 3.37
CA PHE A 283 14.81 21.01 2.26
C PHE A 283 13.44 21.57 2.64
N SER A 284 12.64 20.76 3.32
CA SER A 284 11.32 21.12 3.84
C SER A 284 11.42 22.29 4.82
N GLN A 285 12.37 22.29 5.76
CA GLN A 285 12.54 23.39 6.71
C GLN A 285 12.97 24.71 6.03
N ARG A 286 13.68 24.62 4.90
CA ARG A 286 14.17 25.78 4.15
C ARG A 286 13.12 26.36 3.19
N SER A 287 12.13 25.58 2.75
CA SER A 287 11.06 26.07 1.87
C SER A 287 10.18 27.11 2.57
N GLY A 288 9.99 28.28 1.95
CA GLY A 288 9.20 29.39 2.50
C GLY A 288 7.71 29.40 2.11
N THR A 289 7.22 28.35 1.45
CA THR A 289 5.87 28.27 0.87
C THR A 289 5.22 26.91 1.15
N GLY A 290 3.99 26.72 0.67
CA GLY A 290 3.31 25.42 0.70
C GLY A 290 4.16 24.28 0.15
N LYS A 291 4.03 23.10 0.76
CA LYS A 291 4.81 21.91 0.38
C LYS A 291 4.10 20.59 0.69
N ALA A 292 4.45 19.56 -0.05
CA ALA A 292 4.07 18.17 0.17
C ALA A 292 5.33 17.30 0.25
N ASN A 293 5.60 16.72 1.42
CA ASN A 293 6.66 15.73 1.56
C ASN A 293 6.10 14.36 1.11
N LEU A 294 6.82 13.65 0.25
CA LEU A 294 6.46 12.34 -0.26
C LEU A 294 7.22 11.28 0.55
N ALA A 295 6.62 10.77 1.62
CA ALA A 295 7.30 9.89 2.56
C ALA A 295 7.54 8.49 1.97
N HIS A 296 6.58 7.97 1.20
CA HIS A 296 6.62 6.62 0.62
C HIS A 296 6.62 6.65 -0.91
N HIS A 297 7.43 7.54 -1.50
CA HIS A 297 7.58 7.60 -2.94
C HIS A 297 8.45 6.45 -3.45
N ILE A 298 8.05 5.83 -4.55
CA ILE A 298 8.72 4.68 -5.14
C ILE A 298 9.18 4.98 -6.56
N ASP A 299 10.32 4.40 -6.90
CA ASP A 299 10.81 4.33 -8.26
C ASP A 299 11.58 3.04 -8.41
N ASN A 300 11.06 2.18 -9.27
CA ASN A 300 11.52 0.82 -9.43
C ASN A 300 12.12 0.56 -10.82
N ALA A 301 12.27 1.62 -11.62
CA ALA A 301 12.72 1.56 -13.00
C ALA A 301 14.23 1.81 -13.09
N LEU A 302 14.85 1.34 -14.18
CA LEU A 302 16.19 1.80 -14.56
C LEU A 302 16.14 3.28 -14.97
N PRO A 303 17.24 4.05 -14.94
CA PRO A 303 17.20 5.49 -15.17
C PRO A 303 16.44 5.95 -16.43
N ASN A 304 16.68 5.32 -17.59
CA ASN A 304 15.97 5.63 -18.83
C ASN A 304 14.45 5.35 -18.72
N ASP A 305 14.09 4.23 -18.11
CA ASP A 305 12.68 3.87 -17.89
C ASP A 305 12.02 4.80 -16.88
N ALA A 306 12.73 5.19 -15.83
CA ALA A 306 12.23 6.08 -14.79
C ALA A 306 11.88 7.47 -15.36
N LEU A 307 12.68 7.99 -16.29
CA LEU A 307 12.36 9.21 -17.04
C LEU A 307 11.06 9.06 -17.85
N PHE A 308 10.88 7.92 -18.53
CA PHE A 308 9.63 7.65 -19.25
C PHE A 308 8.44 7.61 -18.27
N ASN A 309 8.57 6.88 -17.17
CA ASN A 309 7.55 6.75 -16.14
C ASN A 309 7.13 8.13 -15.58
N LEU A 310 8.11 9.01 -15.32
CA LEU A 310 7.91 10.35 -14.77
C LEU A 310 7.08 11.24 -15.70
N PHE A 311 7.52 11.38 -16.96
CA PHE A 311 6.93 12.34 -17.88
C PHE A 311 5.66 11.84 -18.57
N TYR A 312 5.61 10.56 -18.94
CA TYR A 312 4.43 9.98 -19.59
C TYR A 312 3.34 9.57 -18.58
N GLY A 313 3.71 9.35 -17.32
CA GLY A 313 2.77 8.86 -16.30
C GLY A 313 2.34 7.41 -16.52
N LEU A 314 3.17 6.60 -17.19
CA LEU A 314 2.84 5.25 -17.65
C LEU A 314 3.90 4.20 -17.26
N PRO A 315 3.52 2.92 -17.07
CA PRO A 315 4.44 1.82 -16.85
C PRO A 315 5.42 1.63 -18.00
N THR A 316 6.64 1.16 -17.68
CA THR A 316 7.78 0.97 -18.57
C THR A 316 7.43 0.19 -19.84
N ILE A 317 6.49 -0.75 -19.76
CA ILE A 317 6.09 -1.58 -20.91
C ILE A 317 5.61 -0.78 -22.13
N TYR A 318 5.05 0.41 -21.92
CA TYR A 318 4.55 1.24 -23.01
C TYR A 318 5.65 2.09 -23.68
N LYS A 319 6.84 2.18 -23.09
CA LYS A 319 7.94 3.05 -23.52
C LYS A 319 8.29 2.87 -24.99
N ASN A 320 8.69 1.64 -25.37
CA ASN A 320 9.25 1.39 -26.69
C ASN A 320 8.27 1.74 -27.82
N GLN A 321 6.97 1.50 -27.62
CA GLN A 321 5.96 1.77 -28.63
C GLN A 321 5.64 3.27 -28.75
N LEU A 322 5.51 3.97 -27.61
CA LEU A 322 5.15 5.39 -27.59
C LEU A 322 6.31 6.28 -28.03
N VAL A 323 7.53 5.99 -27.55
CA VAL A 323 8.75 6.70 -27.94
C VAL A 323 9.02 6.51 -29.43
N LYS A 324 8.88 5.30 -29.98
CA LYS A 324 9.06 5.04 -31.41
C LYS A 324 8.02 5.77 -32.28
N LYS A 325 6.83 6.03 -31.74
CA LYS A 325 5.76 6.82 -32.39
C LYS A 325 5.88 8.32 -32.12
N GLU A 326 6.97 8.78 -31.49
CA GLU A 326 7.26 10.18 -31.19
C GLU A 326 6.09 10.90 -30.50
N LYS A 327 5.40 10.20 -29.58
CA LYS A 327 4.26 10.79 -28.86
C LYS A 327 4.76 11.76 -27.80
N SER A 328 4.28 13.01 -27.84
CA SER A 328 4.62 14.01 -26.83
C SER A 328 3.89 13.73 -25.49
N PRO A 329 4.58 13.74 -24.34
CA PRO A 329 3.93 13.59 -23.03
C PRO A 329 2.96 14.73 -22.73
N LEU A 330 1.92 14.48 -21.94
CA LEU A 330 0.86 15.45 -21.67
C LEU A 330 1.38 16.79 -21.11
N ILE A 331 2.41 16.76 -20.26
CA ILE A 331 3.02 17.99 -19.72
C ILE A 331 3.66 18.85 -20.81
N PHE A 332 4.26 18.24 -21.83
CA PHE A 332 4.86 18.97 -22.96
C PHE A 332 3.80 19.48 -23.93
N GLN A 333 2.70 18.74 -24.12
CA GLN A 333 1.53 19.26 -24.84
C GLN A 333 0.95 20.51 -24.13
N ALA A 334 0.89 20.51 -22.79
CA ALA A 334 0.42 21.66 -22.01
C ALA A 334 1.37 22.88 -22.13
N LEU A 335 2.69 22.64 -22.14
CA LEU A 335 3.70 23.68 -22.38
C LEU A 335 3.51 24.33 -23.76
N GLU A 336 3.31 23.52 -24.79
CA GLU A 336 3.08 24.00 -26.16
C GLU A 336 1.81 24.85 -26.26
N GLN A 337 0.68 24.38 -25.71
CA GLN A 337 -0.58 25.14 -25.67
C GLN A 337 -0.45 26.50 -24.97
N ASN A 338 0.41 26.57 -23.94
CA ASN A 338 0.65 27.78 -23.16
C ASN A 338 1.88 28.58 -23.63
N GLN A 339 2.51 28.20 -24.74
CA GLN A 339 3.69 28.87 -25.32
C GLN A 339 4.86 29.01 -24.34
N LEU A 340 5.05 28.01 -23.47
CA LEU A 340 6.15 27.96 -22.51
C LEU A 340 7.32 27.16 -23.07
N ALA A 341 8.54 27.64 -22.78
CA ALA A 341 9.76 26.93 -23.15
C ALA A 341 10.11 25.83 -22.14
N SER A 342 10.92 24.87 -22.59
CA SER A 342 11.42 23.76 -21.79
C SER A 342 12.94 23.65 -21.90
N PHE A 343 13.59 23.51 -20.76
CA PHE A 343 15.05 23.52 -20.62
C PHE A 343 15.51 22.28 -19.85
N LEU A 344 16.51 21.58 -20.37
CA LEU A 344 17.16 20.47 -19.69
C LEU A 344 18.61 20.84 -19.39
N HIS A 345 18.95 20.87 -18.10
CA HIS A 345 20.31 21.05 -17.62
C HIS A 345 20.81 19.72 -17.08
N VAL A 346 21.85 19.18 -17.70
CA VAL A 346 22.48 17.92 -17.30
C VAL A 346 23.77 18.23 -16.55
N ILE A 347 23.83 17.88 -15.27
CA ILE A 347 24.97 18.10 -14.40
C ILE A 347 25.63 16.76 -14.14
N SER A 348 26.87 16.58 -14.60
CA SER A 348 27.60 15.32 -14.42
C SER A 348 29.09 15.54 -14.24
N ASP A 349 29.75 14.58 -13.59
CA ASP A 349 31.21 14.62 -13.40
C ASP A 349 31.94 14.52 -14.75
N GLU A 350 33.04 15.27 -14.93
CA GLU A 350 33.85 15.23 -16.15
C GLU A 350 34.32 13.81 -16.51
N SER A 351 34.61 13.01 -15.48
CA SER A 351 35.04 11.62 -15.63
C SER A 351 33.92 10.65 -15.99
N SER A 352 32.65 11.06 -15.87
CA SER A 352 31.48 10.21 -16.15
C SER A 352 30.32 11.06 -16.68
N PRO A 353 30.39 11.55 -17.92
CA PRO A 353 29.34 12.37 -18.49
C PRO A 353 28.01 11.61 -18.51
N ALA A 354 26.93 12.29 -18.16
CA ALA A 354 25.58 11.74 -18.31
C ALA A 354 25.22 11.69 -19.80
N GLN A 355 24.82 10.50 -20.26
CA GLN A 355 24.22 10.31 -21.57
C GLN A 355 22.75 10.01 -21.38
N LEU A 356 21.93 11.02 -21.61
CA LEU A 356 20.48 10.87 -21.59
C LEU A 356 19.96 10.41 -22.96
N PRO A 357 18.86 9.65 -23.00
CA PRO A 357 18.31 9.13 -24.26
C PRO A 357 17.92 10.25 -25.23
N ASN A 358 18.15 10.04 -26.53
CA ASN A 358 17.81 11.03 -27.56
C ASN A 358 16.33 11.44 -27.54
N TRP A 359 15.43 10.46 -27.32
CA TRP A 359 13.99 10.72 -27.21
C TRP A 359 13.63 11.66 -26.06
N PHE A 360 14.43 11.64 -24.99
CA PHE A 360 14.22 12.49 -23.83
C PHE A 360 14.74 13.89 -24.11
N ASN A 361 15.94 14.00 -24.67
CA ASN A 361 16.53 15.28 -25.07
C ASN A 361 15.65 16.02 -26.09
N SER A 362 15.01 15.31 -27.02
CA SER A 362 14.13 15.90 -28.04
C SER A 362 12.83 16.49 -27.48
N LEU A 363 12.48 16.23 -26.22
CA LEU A 363 11.32 16.86 -25.58
C LEU A 363 11.59 18.33 -25.22
N PHE A 364 12.86 18.72 -25.10
CA PHE A 364 13.25 20.05 -24.61
C PHE A 364 13.61 20.99 -25.76
N ASN A 365 13.28 22.27 -25.61
CA ASN A 365 13.69 23.30 -26.56
C ASN A 365 15.20 23.54 -26.51
N GLU A 366 15.79 23.45 -25.32
CA GLU A 366 17.22 23.64 -25.11
C GLU A 366 17.77 22.60 -24.13
N VAL A 367 18.93 22.04 -24.46
CA VAL A 367 19.63 21.03 -23.65
C VAL A 367 21.06 21.51 -23.44
N GLU A 368 21.43 21.71 -22.17
CA GLU A 368 22.76 22.14 -21.77
C GLU A 368 23.42 21.09 -20.87
N SER A 369 24.70 20.81 -21.14
CA SER A 369 25.52 19.95 -20.28
C SER A 369 26.52 20.78 -19.48
N HIS A 370 26.63 20.46 -18.19
CA HIS A 370 27.48 21.17 -17.25
C HIS A 370 28.32 20.18 -16.44
N THR A 371 29.57 20.56 -16.18
CA THR A 371 30.47 19.80 -15.31
C THR A 371 30.38 20.24 -13.84
N ASN A 372 29.82 21.43 -13.61
CA ASN A 372 29.60 21.97 -12.28
C ASN A 372 28.39 22.91 -12.23
N ILE A 373 27.96 23.23 -11.01
CA ILE A 373 26.82 24.12 -10.75
C ILE A 373 27.17 25.61 -10.65
N GLY A 374 28.43 26.02 -10.91
CA GLY A 374 28.89 27.38 -10.67
C GLY A 374 28.06 28.46 -11.36
N LYS A 375 27.55 28.17 -12.57
CA LYS A 375 26.64 29.06 -13.32
C LYS A 375 25.28 29.29 -12.62
N PHE A 376 24.86 28.37 -11.75
CA PHE A 376 23.55 28.39 -11.10
C PHE A 376 23.54 29.04 -9.71
N ILE A 377 24.71 29.23 -9.07
CA ILE A 377 24.81 29.78 -7.71
C ILE A 377 25.04 31.30 -7.71
N THR A 378 25.20 31.93 -8.88
CA THR A 378 25.44 33.37 -8.93
C THR A 378 24.20 34.19 -8.54
N ASN A 379 24.41 35.40 -8.03
CA ASN A 379 23.32 36.25 -7.52
C ASN A 379 22.27 36.51 -8.63
N LYS A 380 21.03 36.10 -8.38
CA LYS A 380 19.85 36.21 -9.27
C LYS A 380 19.78 35.26 -10.47
N THR A 381 20.47 34.11 -10.48
CA THR A 381 20.37 33.17 -11.61
C THR A 381 18.93 32.70 -11.84
N PHE A 382 18.16 32.42 -10.77
CA PHE A 382 16.78 31.97 -10.90
C PHE A 382 15.78 33.10 -11.20
N ASP A 383 16.05 34.34 -10.77
CA ASP A 383 15.17 35.49 -11.02
C ASP A 383 15.17 35.96 -12.49
N LYS A 384 16.18 35.57 -13.28
CA LYS A 384 16.39 36.03 -14.66
C LYS A 384 16.05 34.98 -15.73
N LYS A 385 15.57 33.80 -15.33
CA LYS A 385 15.28 32.72 -16.27
C LYS A 385 13.95 32.95 -16.98
N GLN A 386 13.90 32.51 -18.24
CA GLN A 386 12.66 32.50 -19.00
C GLN A 386 11.64 31.58 -18.32
N ALA A 387 10.41 32.05 -18.21
CA ALA A 387 9.31 31.27 -17.64
C ALA A 387 9.11 29.96 -18.44
N GLY A 388 9.00 28.85 -17.73
CA GLY A 388 8.84 27.54 -18.37
C GLY A 388 9.18 26.37 -17.47
N LEU A 389 9.42 25.21 -18.10
CA LEU A 389 9.85 24.00 -17.42
C LEU A 389 11.37 23.92 -17.42
N HIS A 390 11.98 23.86 -16.24
CA HIS A 390 13.42 23.67 -16.08
C HIS A 390 13.68 22.34 -15.38
N VAL A 391 14.29 21.39 -16.09
CA VAL A 391 14.66 20.08 -15.54
C VAL A 391 16.16 20.05 -15.31
N TYR A 392 16.55 19.79 -14.07
CA TYR A 392 17.93 19.65 -13.65
C TYR A 392 18.21 18.18 -13.32
N TYR A 393 19.06 17.54 -14.11
CA TYR A 393 19.42 16.14 -13.95
C TYR A 393 20.83 16.01 -13.38
N PHE A 394 20.96 15.48 -12.18
CA PHE A 394 22.22 15.28 -11.49
C PHE A 394 22.68 13.82 -11.59
N LYS A 395 23.86 13.64 -12.19
CA LYS A 395 24.61 12.38 -12.22
C LYS A 395 26.03 12.63 -11.73
N GLN A 396 26.18 12.72 -10.42
CA GLN A 396 27.46 12.96 -9.77
C GLN A 396 27.63 11.99 -8.62
N LYS A 397 28.87 11.57 -8.35
CA LYS A 397 29.18 10.73 -7.19
C LYS A 397 29.21 11.51 -5.88
N ASP A 398 29.49 12.81 -5.95
CA ASP A 398 29.53 13.68 -4.78
C ASP A 398 28.21 14.45 -4.63
N ARG A 399 27.65 14.39 -3.42
CA ARG A 399 26.37 15.03 -3.06
C ARG A 399 26.51 16.53 -2.87
N TYR A 400 27.72 17.05 -2.68
CA TYR A 400 27.97 18.44 -2.35
C TYR A 400 27.32 19.42 -3.35
N GLN A 401 27.53 19.19 -4.65
CA GLN A 401 26.99 20.08 -5.68
C GLN A 401 25.45 20.01 -5.75
N PHE A 402 24.87 18.83 -5.57
CA PHE A 402 23.42 18.68 -5.54
C PHE A 402 22.81 19.47 -4.37
N GLU A 403 23.31 19.28 -3.14
CA GLU A 403 22.77 19.96 -1.95
C GLU A 403 22.97 21.48 -2.03
N LEU A 404 24.15 21.93 -2.47
CA LEU A 404 24.43 23.36 -2.64
C LEU A 404 23.51 24.00 -3.70
N PHE A 405 23.21 23.29 -4.78
CA PHE A 405 22.26 23.75 -5.78
C PHE A 405 20.84 23.87 -5.21
N ILE A 406 20.36 22.86 -4.48
CA ILE A 406 19.04 22.91 -3.82
C ILE A 406 18.97 24.08 -2.85
N ASP A 407 20.02 24.32 -2.06
CA ASP A 407 20.06 25.44 -1.13
C ASP A 407 20.01 26.80 -1.81
N ALA A 408 20.76 26.96 -2.91
CA ALA A 408 20.70 28.17 -3.72
C ALA A 408 19.30 28.38 -4.32
N LEU A 409 18.69 27.33 -4.86
CA LEU A 409 17.35 27.37 -5.45
C LEU A 409 16.28 27.73 -4.40
N LEU A 410 16.28 27.08 -3.25
CA LEU A 410 15.32 27.35 -2.18
C LEU A 410 15.51 28.72 -1.55
N LEU A 411 16.75 29.21 -1.44
CA LEU A 411 17.04 30.56 -0.97
C LEU A 411 16.57 31.62 -1.97
N ALA A 412 16.81 31.42 -3.27
CA ALA A 412 16.31 32.30 -4.32
C ALA A 412 14.77 32.34 -4.31
N GLN A 413 14.13 31.18 -4.22
CA GLN A 413 12.68 31.05 -4.08
C GLN A 413 12.15 31.79 -2.86
N LYS A 414 12.86 31.77 -1.72
CA LYS A 414 12.46 32.52 -0.52
C LYS A 414 12.52 34.03 -0.73
N ALA A 415 13.53 34.52 -1.44
CA ALA A 415 13.74 35.94 -1.74
C ALA A 415 12.83 36.48 -2.85
N SER A 416 12.44 35.65 -3.83
CA SER A 416 11.58 36.05 -4.96
C SER A 416 10.18 36.45 -4.49
N LYS A 417 9.56 37.42 -5.18
CA LYS A 417 8.14 37.77 -4.99
C LYS A 417 7.23 36.76 -5.67
N ASP A 418 7.61 36.35 -6.88
CA ASP A 418 6.91 35.37 -7.67
C ASP A 418 7.46 33.98 -7.32
N LYS A 419 6.59 33.16 -6.73
CA LYS A 419 6.95 31.84 -6.23
C LYS A 419 6.74 30.81 -7.33
N ASP A 420 7.81 30.10 -7.68
CA ASP A 420 7.81 28.99 -8.62
C ASP A 420 7.40 27.65 -7.98
N ILE A 421 7.15 26.66 -8.82
CA ILE A 421 6.89 25.27 -8.42
C ILE A 421 8.21 24.53 -8.41
N ILE A 422 8.48 23.74 -7.36
CA ILE A 422 9.73 22.98 -7.26
C ILE A 422 9.43 21.53 -6.89
N LEU A 423 9.94 20.57 -7.66
CA LEU A 423 9.94 19.15 -7.34
C LEU A 423 11.38 18.68 -7.16
N ILE A 424 11.68 18.02 -6.05
CA ILE A 424 13.00 17.45 -5.75
C ILE A 424 12.82 15.98 -5.46
N ASN A 425 13.32 15.11 -6.35
CA ASN A 425 13.19 13.66 -6.26
C ASN A 425 14.49 12.95 -6.69
N SER A 426 14.66 11.71 -6.25
CA SER A 426 15.59 10.79 -6.90
C SER A 426 15.00 10.19 -8.18
N ILE A 427 15.85 9.74 -9.09
CA ILE A 427 15.43 9.10 -10.35
C ILE A 427 16.32 7.91 -10.72
N GLY A 428 15.69 6.85 -11.18
CA GLY A 428 16.35 5.65 -11.67
C GLY A 428 16.99 4.79 -10.57
N ASN A 429 17.34 3.57 -10.95
CA ASN A 429 18.05 2.62 -10.09
C ASN A 429 19.25 2.04 -10.85
N GLN A 430 20.46 2.31 -10.36
CA GLN A 430 21.68 1.68 -10.90
C GLN A 430 21.84 0.23 -10.43
N GLN A 431 21.45 -0.05 -9.18
CA GLN A 431 21.51 -1.39 -8.59
C GLN A 431 20.10 -1.99 -8.48
N PRO A 432 19.88 -3.26 -8.84
CA PRO A 432 18.55 -3.89 -8.77
C PRO A 432 17.91 -3.83 -7.38
N ILE A 433 18.68 -3.94 -6.30
CA ILE A 433 18.16 -3.89 -4.93
C ILE A 433 17.51 -2.54 -4.59
N ASN A 434 17.98 -1.46 -5.19
CA ASN A 434 17.46 -0.11 -4.95
C ASN A 434 16.03 0.07 -5.49
N ARG A 435 15.60 -0.80 -6.41
CA ARG A 435 14.25 -0.79 -6.98
C ARG A 435 13.17 -1.07 -5.94
N PHE A 436 13.55 -1.66 -4.81
CA PHE A 436 12.65 -1.92 -3.68
C PHE A 436 12.67 -0.80 -2.63
N ALA A 437 13.59 0.17 -2.71
CA ALA A 437 13.72 1.19 -1.69
C ALA A 437 12.59 2.24 -1.79
N ILE A 438 12.24 2.81 -0.63
CA ILE A 438 11.51 4.08 -0.57
C ILE A 438 12.49 5.20 -0.94
N LYS A 439 12.07 6.10 -1.83
CA LYS A 439 12.84 7.24 -2.32
C LYS A 439 12.12 8.53 -1.97
N PRO A 440 12.29 9.08 -0.76
CA PRO A 440 11.52 10.22 -0.30
C PRO A 440 11.77 11.44 -1.20
N GLY A 441 10.74 12.27 -1.31
CA GLY A 441 10.72 13.42 -2.22
C GLY A 441 10.01 14.63 -1.62
N ILE A 442 10.11 15.77 -2.27
CA ILE A 442 9.38 16.97 -1.87
C ILE A 442 8.86 17.76 -3.08
N PHE A 443 7.59 18.14 -2.99
CA PHE A 443 6.92 19.03 -3.93
C PHE A 443 6.58 20.34 -3.24
N ILE A 444 7.07 21.46 -3.74
CA ILE A 444 6.89 22.80 -3.18
C ILE A 444 6.03 23.59 -4.14
N HIS A 445 4.92 24.12 -3.64
CA HIS A 445 3.96 24.88 -4.43
C HIS A 445 3.33 25.99 -3.59
N PRO A 446 3.28 27.24 -4.07
CA PRO A 446 2.78 28.37 -3.27
C PRO A 446 1.31 28.26 -2.86
N GLU A 447 0.48 27.60 -3.66
CA GLU A 447 -0.97 27.53 -3.43
C GLU A 447 -1.44 26.28 -2.66
N ILE A 448 -0.54 25.37 -2.29
CA ILE A 448 -0.91 24.19 -1.50
C ILE A 448 -0.65 24.42 -0.01
N LYS A 449 -1.33 23.65 0.85
CA LYS A 449 -1.01 23.60 2.27
C LYS A 449 0.11 22.61 2.55
N ASN A 450 0.85 22.83 3.64
CA ASN A 450 1.83 21.88 4.12
C ASN A 450 1.18 20.52 4.39
N LYS A 451 1.66 19.47 3.73
CA LYS A 451 1.15 18.10 3.86
C LYS A 451 2.31 17.11 3.91
N ASN A 452 2.18 16.07 4.74
CA ASN A 452 3.00 14.87 4.64
C ASN A 452 2.15 13.79 3.96
N ILE A 453 2.59 13.31 2.81
CA ILE A 453 1.91 12.27 2.06
C ILE A 453 2.56 10.94 2.44
N ASN A 454 1.85 10.19 3.29
CA ASN A 454 2.26 8.89 3.78
C ASN A 454 1.67 7.72 2.95
N TYR A 455 1.03 8.02 1.82
CA TYR A 455 0.54 7.02 0.89
C TYR A 455 1.59 6.73 -0.18
N LEU A 456 1.50 5.56 -0.82
CA LEU A 456 2.36 5.22 -1.95
C LEU A 456 2.18 6.24 -3.09
N THR A 457 3.30 6.84 -3.49
CA THR A 457 3.43 7.70 -4.70
C THR A 457 4.53 7.16 -5.58
N SER A 458 4.52 7.47 -6.87
CA SER A 458 5.57 7.03 -7.79
C SER A 458 5.83 8.06 -8.88
N GLN A 459 6.83 7.78 -9.70
CA GLN A 459 7.16 8.62 -10.86
C GLN A 459 5.93 8.86 -11.75
N PHE A 460 5.00 7.90 -11.84
CA PHE A 460 3.79 8.05 -12.65
C PHE A 460 2.95 9.28 -12.26
N ASP A 461 2.96 9.66 -10.99
CA ASP A 461 2.10 10.70 -10.43
C ASP A 461 2.62 12.12 -10.67
N ILE A 462 3.88 12.28 -11.09
CA ILE A 462 4.48 13.60 -11.25
C ILE A 462 3.78 14.41 -12.35
N SER A 463 3.69 13.84 -13.55
CA SER A 463 3.02 14.48 -14.70
C SER A 463 1.57 14.89 -14.41
N PRO A 464 0.66 14.02 -13.92
CA PRO A 464 -0.71 14.42 -13.60
C PRO A 464 -0.79 15.47 -12.48
N THR A 465 0.10 15.41 -11.49
CA THR A 465 0.13 16.43 -10.42
C THR A 465 0.54 17.80 -10.98
N LEU A 466 1.55 17.85 -11.85
CA LEU A 466 1.95 19.10 -12.48
C LEU A 466 0.87 19.65 -13.42
N LEU A 467 0.21 18.79 -14.21
CA LEU A 467 -0.93 19.22 -15.03
C LEU A 467 -2.03 19.86 -14.18
N LYS A 468 -2.34 19.25 -13.03
CA LYS A 468 -3.38 19.75 -12.14
C LYS A 468 -2.99 21.04 -11.42
N HIS A 469 -1.80 21.13 -10.85
CA HIS A 469 -1.41 22.23 -9.96
C HIS A 469 -0.66 23.36 -10.67
N TRP A 470 -0.05 23.11 -11.83
CA TRP A 470 0.57 24.17 -12.64
C TRP A 470 -0.39 24.74 -13.70
N PHE A 471 -1.00 23.85 -14.48
CA PHE A 471 -1.85 24.24 -15.62
C PHE A 471 -3.35 24.25 -15.32
N ASN A 472 -3.73 24.00 -14.05
CA ASN A 472 -5.12 23.85 -13.62
C ASN A 472 -5.92 22.84 -14.46
N CYS A 473 -5.25 21.81 -14.97
CA CYS A 473 -5.85 20.86 -15.90
C CYS A 473 -6.31 19.59 -15.18
N ASN A 474 -7.60 19.26 -15.33
CA ASN A 474 -8.14 17.99 -14.86
C ASN A 474 -8.04 16.97 -15.98
N LEU A 475 -7.30 15.89 -15.77
CA LEU A 475 -7.37 14.74 -16.66
C LEU A 475 -8.77 14.16 -16.58
N SER A 476 -9.51 14.25 -17.69
CA SER A 476 -10.82 13.63 -17.84
C SER A 476 -10.70 12.10 -17.93
N SER A 477 -11.83 11.40 -17.76
CA SER A 477 -11.88 9.93 -17.73
C SER A 477 -11.41 9.25 -19.02
N ASP A 478 -11.39 9.98 -20.14
CA ASP A 478 -10.88 9.57 -21.45
C ASP A 478 -9.33 9.73 -21.58
N MET A 479 -8.71 10.62 -20.81
CA MET A 479 -7.26 10.84 -20.79
C MET A 479 -6.59 9.91 -19.78
N THR A 480 -6.69 8.61 -20.00
CA THR A 480 -6.23 7.61 -19.04
C THR A 480 -4.71 7.46 -19.07
N ILE A 481 -4.07 7.76 -17.95
CA ILE A 481 -2.69 7.34 -17.62
C ILE A 481 -2.68 6.59 -16.29
N ASN A 482 -1.53 6.08 -15.86
CA ASN A 482 -1.39 5.29 -14.65
C ASN A 482 -1.16 6.14 -13.39
N GLY A 483 -0.56 7.31 -13.55
CA GLY A 483 -0.42 8.27 -12.47
C GLY A 483 -1.73 8.92 -12.04
N THR A 484 -1.74 9.49 -10.84
CA THR A 484 -2.81 10.36 -10.34
C THR A 484 -2.22 11.58 -9.64
N ASP A 485 -3.02 12.61 -9.36
CA ASP A 485 -2.58 13.72 -8.52
C ASP A 485 -2.26 13.23 -7.11
N PHE A 486 -0.97 13.27 -6.71
CA PHE A 486 -0.56 12.78 -5.40
C PHE A 486 -1.02 13.68 -4.25
N ILE A 487 -1.32 14.96 -4.50
CA ILE A 487 -1.78 15.91 -3.49
C ILE A 487 -3.21 15.55 -3.03
N ALA A 488 -4.02 15.06 -3.96
CA ALA A 488 -5.41 14.63 -3.73
C ALA A 488 -5.53 13.23 -3.10
N LEU A 489 -4.43 12.48 -2.94
CA LEU A 489 -4.48 11.14 -2.35
C LEU A 489 -4.98 11.15 -0.90
N SER A 490 -5.83 10.16 -0.60
CA SER A 490 -6.51 9.98 0.69
C SER A 490 -6.55 8.53 1.19
N HIS A 491 -6.05 7.57 0.41
CA HIS A 491 -6.05 6.15 0.75
C HIS A 491 -4.83 5.44 0.14
N ASP A 492 -4.51 4.27 0.67
CA ASP A 492 -3.52 3.37 0.09
C ASP A 492 -3.98 2.83 -1.25
N ARG A 493 -3.03 2.50 -2.12
CA ARG A 493 -3.28 1.97 -3.45
C ARG A 493 -2.17 1.03 -3.87
N VAL A 494 -2.48 0.19 -4.84
CA VAL A 494 -1.49 -0.64 -5.51
C VAL A 494 -0.82 0.16 -6.63
N ILE A 495 0.50 0.12 -6.69
CA ILE A 495 1.29 0.62 -7.81
C ILE A 495 2.07 -0.56 -8.38
N ALA A 496 2.17 -0.66 -9.69
CA ALA A 496 2.97 -1.69 -10.33
C ALA A 496 3.68 -1.20 -11.57
N ASN A 497 4.79 -1.85 -11.88
CA ASN A 497 5.53 -1.60 -13.10
C ASN A 497 6.17 -2.89 -13.61
N THR A 498 6.44 -2.92 -14.91
CA THR A 498 7.22 -3.98 -15.54
C THR A 498 8.70 -3.62 -15.51
N ILE A 499 9.54 -4.63 -15.33
CA ILE A 499 10.98 -4.58 -15.53
C ILE A 499 11.38 -5.74 -16.45
N ASP A 500 12.60 -5.74 -16.96
CA ASP A 500 13.07 -6.79 -17.88
C ASP A 500 12.93 -8.19 -17.27
N GLU A 501 13.13 -8.31 -15.95
CA GLU A 501 13.12 -9.59 -15.24
C GLU A 501 11.72 -10.04 -14.78
N GLY A 502 10.68 -9.20 -14.94
CA GLY A 502 9.32 -9.53 -14.51
C GLY A 502 8.45 -8.32 -14.12
N VAL A 503 7.62 -8.50 -13.09
CA VAL A 503 6.69 -7.47 -12.59
C VAL A 503 7.00 -7.15 -11.14
N MET A 504 7.01 -5.86 -10.80
CA MET A 504 7.05 -5.41 -9.42
C MET A 504 5.73 -4.74 -9.04
N VAL A 505 5.22 -5.12 -7.88
CA VAL A 505 3.97 -4.62 -7.31
C VAL A 505 4.20 -4.11 -5.90
N PHE A 506 3.61 -2.97 -5.57
CA PHE A 506 3.80 -2.27 -4.31
C PHE A 506 2.45 -2.01 -3.65
N ASN A 507 2.32 -2.38 -2.38
CA ASN A 507 1.18 -2.08 -1.52
C ASN A 507 1.69 -1.81 -0.08
N LYS A 508 1.29 -0.69 0.55
CA LYS A 508 1.68 -0.27 1.93
C LYS A 508 3.19 -0.24 2.21
N ASP A 509 3.77 -1.23 2.92
CA ASP A 509 5.23 -1.49 3.04
C ASP A 509 5.70 -2.70 2.21
N LYS A 510 4.79 -3.59 1.83
CA LYS A 510 5.07 -4.82 1.09
C LYS A 510 5.35 -4.58 -0.40
N SER A 511 6.54 -4.94 -0.86
CA SER A 511 6.90 -5.05 -2.28
C SER A 511 6.87 -6.52 -2.68
N VAL A 512 6.33 -6.81 -3.85
CA VAL A 512 6.37 -8.16 -4.44
C VAL A 512 7.02 -8.08 -5.81
N PHE A 513 8.09 -8.83 -5.99
CA PHE A 513 8.68 -9.11 -7.28
C PHE A 513 8.20 -10.48 -7.76
N ILE A 514 7.69 -10.51 -8.99
CA ILE A 514 7.24 -11.71 -9.68
C ILE A 514 8.12 -11.86 -10.91
N ASP A 515 8.94 -12.90 -10.94
CA ASP A 515 9.79 -13.18 -12.09
C ASP A 515 8.98 -13.74 -13.27
N GLN A 516 9.62 -13.88 -14.43
CA GLN A 516 9.00 -14.47 -15.63
C GLN A 516 8.53 -15.92 -15.44
N ASN A 517 9.06 -16.63 -14.44
CA ASN A 517 8.69 -18.00 -14.10
C ASN A 517 7.56 -18.06 -13.05
N SER A 518 6.95 -16.92 -12.71
CA SER A 518 5.90 -16.79 -11.69
C SER A 518 6.36 -17.13 -10.26
N ASN A 519 7.64 -17.00 -9.96
CA ASN A 519 8.16 -17.07 -8.59
C ASN A 519 7.93 -15.74 -7.89
N PHE A 520 7.45 -15.81 -6.65
CA PHE A 520 7.15 -14.64 -5.83
C PHE A 520 8.27 -14.40 -4.82
N GLN A 521 8.78 -13.18 -4.80
CA GLN A 521 9.70 -12.69 -3.78
C GLN A 521 9.08 -11.46 -3.13
N SER A 522 8.86 -11.53 -1.82
CA SER A 522 8.29 -10.42 -1.06
C SER A 522 9.39 -9.72 -0.26
N TYR A 523 9.24 -8.41 -0.12
CA TYR A 523 10.25 -7.54 0.48
C TYR A 523 9.58 -6.42 1.29
N SER A 524 10.12 -6.13 2.47
CA SER A 524 9.74 -4.96 3.27
C SER A 524 10.61 -3.78 2.85
N ARG A 525 9.98 -2.68 2.44
CA ARG A 525 10.70 -1.49 1.98
C ARG A 525 11.34 -0.73 3.13
N GLN A 526 10.64 -0.63 4.24
CA GLN A 526 11.09 0.07 5.44
C GLN A 526 12.38 -0.55 5.97
N LEU A 527 12.44 -1.89 6.09
CA LEU A 527 13.64 -2.59 6.55
C LEU A 527 14.64 -2.96 5.48
N GLN A 528 14.32 -2.71 4.21
CA GLN A 528 15.16 -3.09 3.09
C GLN A 528 15.55 -4.59 3.12
N SER A 529 14.60 -5.47 3.46
CA SER A 529 14.85 -6.90 3.63
C SER A 529 13.77 -7.81 3.01
N PRO A 530 14.13 -9.00 2.49
CA PRO A 530 13.17 -10.01 2.07
C PRO A 530 12.29 -10.46 3.25
N ILE A 531 11.00 -10.70 2.98
CA ILE A 531 10.05 -11.23 3.96
C ILE A 531 9.43 -12.53 3.46
N THR A 532 9.27 -13.49 4.37
CA THR A 532 8.65 -14.78 4.06
C THR A 532 7.14 -14.69 4.28
N VAL A 533 6.42 -14.37 3.21
CA VAL A 533 4.95 -14.40 3.18
C VAL A 533 4.46 -15.34 2.09
N LYS A 534 3.21 -15.83 2.23
CA LYS A 534 2.56 -16.64 1.20
C LYS A 534 2.53 -15.86 -0.11
N SER A 535 2.68 -16.56 -1.24
CA SER A 535 2.52 -15.96 -2.56
C SER A 535 1.20 -15.21 -2.65
N ASP A 536 1.29 -13.90 -2.89
CA ASP A 536 0.15 -13.00 -2.94
C ASP A 536 -0.30 -12.82 -4.40
N PHE A 537 -0.91 -13.87 -4.93
CA PHE A 537 -1.44 -13.88 -6.29
C PHE A 537 -2.47 -12.76 -6.54
N PRO A 538 -3.36 -12.43 -5.58
CA PRO A 538 -4.25 -11.30 -5.78
C PRO A 538 -3.52 -9.98 -5.95
N LEU A 539 -2.50 -9.69 -5.14
CA LEU A 539 -1.70 -8.49 -5.33
C LEU A 539 -1.03 -8.46 -6.71
N LEU A 540 -0.60 -9.60 -7.25
CA LEU A 540 -0.11 -9.69 -8.63
C LEU A 540 -1.19 -9.28 -9.64
N ILE A 541 -2.42 -9.75 -9.49
CA ILE A 541 -3.54 -9.36 -10.36
C ILE A 541 -3.82 -7.87 -10.24
N ASP A 542 -3.80 -7.28 -9.04
CA ASP A 542 -3.90 -5.83 -8.86
C ASP A 542 -2.81 -5.08 -9.62
N GLY A 543 -1.57 -5.56 -9.54
CA GLY A 543 -0.46 -4.97 -10.26
C GLY A 543 -0.62 -5.07 -11.78
N VAL A 544 -1.08 -6.21 -12.28
CA VAL A 544 -1.38 -6.38 -13.71
C VAL A 544 -2.52 -5.47 -14.15
N ASN A 545 -3.60 -5.38 -13.38
CA ASN A 545 -4.73 -4.50 -13.65
C ASN A 545 -4.30 -3.04 -13.64
N PHE A 546 -3.47 -2.64 -12.68
CA PHE A 546 -2.84 -1.33 -12.66
C PHE A 546 -2.10 -1.08 -13.98
N ILE A 547 -1.17 -1.97 -14.37
CA ILE A 547 -0.40 -1.81 -15.61
C ILE A 547 -1.31 -1.73 -16.84
N LYS A 548 -2.31 -2.62 -16.94
CA LYS A 548 -3.20 -2.72 -18.11
C LYS A 548 -4.24 -1.60 -18.21
N ARG A 549 -4.44 -0.80 -17.16
CA ARG A 549 -5.44 0.29 -17.11
C ARG A 549 -5.40 1.19 -18.35
N PHE A 550 -4.20 1.55 -18.80
CA PHE A 550 -4.02 2.37 -20.00
C PHE A 550 -4.56 1.68 -21.27
N SER A 551 -4.26 0.39 -21.44
CA SER A 551 -4.68 -0.42 -22.60
C SER A 551 -6.12 -0.91 -22.59
N GLN A 552 -6.81 -0.90 -21.45
CA GLN A 552 -8.18 -1.40 -21.31
C GLN A 552 -9.23 -0.31 -21.55
N ASN A 553 -8.94 0.93 -21.15
CA ASN A 553 -9.90 2.03 -21.28
C ASN A 553 -9.97 2.62 -22.69
N THR A 554 -9.06 2.24 -23.56
CA THR A 554 -8.94 2.72 -24.95
C THR A 554 -9.59 1.77 -25.97
N SER A 555 -10.07 0.60 -25.54
CA SER A 555 -10.74 -0.40 -26.41
C SER A 555 -12.27 -0.27 -26.48
N ASN A 556 -12.85 0.79 -25.92
CA ASN A 556 -14.30 1.04 -26.01
C ASN A 556 -14.68 2.01 -27.16
N ASP A 557 -13.71 2.41 -27.99
CA ASP A 557 -13.89 3.33 -29.13
C ASP A 557 -13.70 2.65 -30.51
N GLU A 558 -13.68 1.31 -30.57
CA GLU A 558 -13.90 0.51 -31.80
C GLU A 558 -15.22 -0.24 -31.71
#